data_AF-A0A9N9DY05-F1
#
_entry.id   AF-A0A9N9DY05-F1
#
_cell.length_a   1.000
_cell.length_b   1.000
_cell.length_c   1.000
_cell.angle_alpha   90.00
_cell.angle_beta   90.00
_cell.angle_gamma   90.00
#
_symmetry.space_group_name_H-M   'P 1'
#
loop_
_entity.id
_entity.type
_entity.pdbx_description
1 polymer ?
#
loop_
_entity_poly.entity_id
_entity_poly.type
_entity_poly.pdbx_seq_one_letter_code
_entity_poly.pdbx_strand_id
1 'polypeptide(L)'
;LLCANEALAIPYISPMLAESLGNLPPIFCQAGGEERLRDSIVLFAFKASDPSKYQVPKYATENFANSPFKKPTKVTLEVYDEAFHCFFFVPVEKITQFSLNRAYDFIKLNATVDVNIPNGSENDATYENGKTLNAVAINPNCEVRELDGKYLECLKFENVGVLPDVNEPDYVDNV
;
A
#
# COMPACT_ATOMS: atom_id res chain seq x y z
N LEU A 1 14.61 9.69 -16.29
CA LEU A 1 13.96 10.68 -15.42
C LEU A 1 14.70 10.67 -14.10
N LEU A 2 15.66 11.57 -13.92
CA LEU A 2 16.32 11.79 -12.63
C LEU A 2 15.56 12.91 -11.93
N CYS A 3 14.89 12.54 -10.84
CA CYS A 3 14.39 13.48 -9.85
C CYS A 3 15.59 13.90 -8.98
N ALA A 4 15.73 15.19 -8.68
CA ALA A 4 16.69 15.62 -7.67
C ALA A 4 16.27 15.06 -6.29
N ASN A 5 17.22 14.69 -5.44
CA ASN A 5 16.93 14.00 -4.17
C ASN A 5 16.00 14.81 -3.25
N GLU A 6 16.04 16.13 -3.37
CA GLU A 6 15.20 17.07 -2.62
C GLU A 6 13.70 16.86 -2.92
N ALA A 7 13.37 16.40 -4.12
CA ALA A 7 11.98 16.17 -4.52
C ALA A 7 11.41 14.84 -3.98
N LEU A 8 12.22 13.95 -3.37
CA LEU A 8 11.71 12.78 -2.65
C LEU A 8 10.82 13.16 -1.46
N ALA A 9 10.98 14.37 -0.90
CA ALA A 9 10.16 14.88 0.19
C ALA A 9 8.77 15.37 -0.27
N ILE A 10 8.53 15.46 -1.58
CA ILE A 10 7.28 15.98 -2.14
C ILE A 10 6.23 14.86 -2.14
N PRO A 11 5.02 15.05 -1.58
CA PRO A 11 3.98 14.01 -1.55
C PRO A 11 3.57 13.46 -2.92
N TYR A 12 3.69 14.24 -3.98
CA TYR A 12 3.42 13.80 -5.35
C TYR A 12 4.49 12.84 -5.91
N ILE A 13 5.68 12.83 -5.33
CA ILE A 13 6.77 11.90 -5.66
C ILE A 13 6.75 10.70 -4.70
N SER A 14 6.52 10.98 -3.41
CA SER A 14 6.44 9.98 -2.35
C SER A 14 5.07 10.06 -1.67
N PRO A 15 4.04 9.35 -2.18
CA PRO A 15 2.67 9.40 -1.63
C PRO A 15 2.58 9.06 -0.15
N MET A 16 3.53 8.30 0.38
CA MET A 16 3.63 8.04 1.82
C MET A 16 3.79 9.30 2.67
N LEU A 17 4.33 10.38 2.10
CA LEU A 17 4.48 11.69 2.73
C LEU A 17 3.23 12.57 2.62
N ALA A 18 2.16 12.09 1.97
CA ALA A 18 0.89 12.79 2.03
C ALA A 18 0.39 12.84 3.49
N GLU A 19 -0.17 13.97 3.88
CA GLU A 19 -0.75 14.18 5.22
C GLU A 19 -1.79 13.10 5.56
N SER A 20 -2.60 12.70 4.56
CA SER A 20 -3.57 11.62 4.66
C SER A 20 -3.72 10.91 3.33
N LEU A 21 -4.10 9.63 3.39
CA LEU A 21 -4.50 8.81 2.24
C LEU A 21 -5.98 8.41 2.29
N GLY A 22 -6.78 9.11 3.10
CA GLY A 22 -8.22 8.93 3.14
C GLY A 22 -8.95 9.57 1.96
N ASN A 23 -10.25 9.28 1.84
CA ASN A 23 -11.16 9.80 0.81
C ASN A 23 -10.77 9.44 -0.64
N LEU A 24 -9.77 8.60 -0.85
CA LEU A 24 -9.41 8.08 -2.16
C LEU A 24 -10.48 7.07 -2.65
N PRO A 25 -10.61 6.88 -3.99
CA PRO A 25 -11.37 5.78 -4.56
C PRO A 25 -10.92 4.42 -4.01
N PRO A 26 -11.73 3.34 -4.14
CA PRO A 26 -11.30 2.00 -3.75
C PRO A 26 -9.94 1.63 -4.37
N ILE A 27 -9.04 1.11 -3.54
CA ILE A 27 -7.67 0.77 -3.94
C ILE A 27 -7.45 -0.73 -3.90
N PHE A 28 -6.75 -1.25 -4.90
CA PHE A 28 -6.25 -2.61 -4.92
C PHE A 28 -4.72 -2.62 -4.92
N CYS A 29 -4.13 -3.16 -3.86
CA CYS A 29 -2.68 -3.26 -3.67
C CYS A 29 -2.24 -4.72 -3.81
N GLN A 30 -1.28 -4.98 -4.69
CA GLN A 30 -0.63 -6.29 -4.85
C GLN A 30 0.86 -6.13 -4.58
N ALA A 31 1.41 -6.95 -3.69
CA ALA A 31 2.83 -6.97 -3.35
C ALA A 31 3.41 -8.38 -3.50
N GLY A 32 4.65 -8.47 -3.94
CA GLY A 32 5.46 -9.67 -3.81
C GLY A 32 5.96 -9.88 -2.38
N GLY A 33 5.92 -11.11 -1.90
CA GLY A 33 6.42 -11.47 -0.58
C GLY A 33 7.93 -11.31 -0.46
N GLU A 34 8.67 -11.44 -1.56
CA GLU A 34 10.13 -11.37 -1.66
C GLU A 34 10.60 -10.12 -2.43
N GLU A 35 9.86 -9.01 -2.34
CA GLU A 35 10.27 -7.74 -2.93
C GLU A 35 10.64 -6.68 -1.86
N ARG A 36 11.58 -5.79 -2.21
CA ARG A 36 12.02 -4.70 -1.32
C ARG A 36 10.94 -3.67 -1.03
N LEU A 37 9.98 -3.50 -1.94
CA LEU A 37 8.90 -2.51 -1.82
C LEU A 37 7.70 -3.01 -1.02
N ARG A 38 7.68 -4.29 -0.64
CA ARG A 38 6.56 -4.95 0.05
C ARG A 38 6.06 -4.13 1.23
N ASP A 39 6.97 -3.76 2.12
CA ASP A 39 6.63 -3.07 3.36
C ASP A 39 6.03 -1.68 3.08
N SER A 40 6.44 -1.01 2.00
CA SER A 40 5.87 0.27 1.58
C SER A 40 4.44 0.13 1.06
N ILE A 41 4.14 -0.95 0.34
CA ILE A 41 2.80 -1.26 -0.17
C ILE A 41 1.85 -1.62 0.97
N VAL A 42 2.33 -2.45 1.92
CA VAL A 42 1.57 -2.79 3.13
C VAL A 42 1.28 -1.52 3.93
N LEU A 43 2.30 -0.72 4.23
CA LEU A 43 2.13 0.51 5.00
C LEU A 43 1.17 1.50 4.33
N PHE A 44 1.24 1.63 3.00
CA PHE A 44 0.32 2.44 2.21
C PHE A 44 -1.14 1.96 2.37
N ALA A 45 -1.37 0.65 2.25
CA ALA A 45 -2.70 0.07 2.38
C ALA A 45 -3.32 0.30 3.77
N PHE A 46 -2.51 0.13 4.82
CA PHE A 46 -2.96 0.41 6.19
C PHE A 46 -3.19 1.90 6.42
N LYS A 47 -2.32 2.78 5.93
CA LYS A 47 -2.50 4.24 6.02
C LYS A 47 -3.74 4.74 5.28
N ALA A 48 -4.04 4.20 4.10
CA ALA A 48 -5.25 4.56 3.36
C ALA A 48 -6.52 4.05 4.04
N SER A 49 -6.50 2.83 4.59
CA SER A 49 -7.66 2.22 5.23
C SER A 49 -7.96 2.75 6.64
N ASP A 50 -6.96 3.21 7.38
CA ASP A 50 -7.15 3.88 8.68
C ASP A 50 -6.15 5.05 8.82
N PRO A 51 -6.43 6.18 8.15
CA PRO A 51 -5.52 7.33 8.16
C PRO A 51 -5.42 8.01 9.53
N SER A 52 -6.37 7.73 10.43
CA SER A 52 -6.35 8.25 11.81
C SER A 52 -5.36 7.48 12.69
N LYS A 53 -5.23 6.18 12.48
CA LYS A 53 -4.32 5.30 13.23
C LYS A 53 -2.90 5.33 12.69
N TYR A 54 -2.73 5.32 11.36
CA TYR A 54 -1.42 5.19 10.73
C TYR A 54 -0.92 6.54 10.18
N GLN A 55 -0.61 7.46 11.10
CA GLN A 55 -0.05 8.78 10.81
C GLN A 55 1.48 8.72 10.68
N VAL A 56 1.92 8.12 9.59
CA VAL A 56 3.36 7.95 9.28
C VAL A 56 3.72 8.54 7.91
N PRO A 57 4.91 9.15 7.75
CA PRO A 57 5.82 9.50 8.84
C PRO A 57 5.28 10.69 9.65
N LYS A 58 5.55 10.73 10.95
CA LYS A 58 4.91 11.67 11.89
C LYS A 58 5.04 13.13 11.45
N TYR A 59 6.23 13.53 11.00
CA TYR A 59 6.53 14.90 10.54
C TYR A 59 5.69 15.34 9.34
N ALA A 60 5.20 14.41 8.52
CA ALA A 60 4.39 14.72 7.35
C ALA A 60 2.89 14.80 7.66
N THR A 61 2.49 14.45 8.90
CA THR A 61 1.09 14.30 9.31
C THR A 61 0.66 15.26 10.42
N GLU A 62 1.50 16.24 10.76
CA GLU A 62 1.24 17.21 11.84
C GLU A 62 -0.07 17.99 11.68
N ASN A 63 -0.46 18.26 10.43
CA ASN A 63 -1.67 19.02 10.11
C ASN A 63 -2.90 18.12 9.84
N PHE A 64 -2.80 16.80 10.07
CA PHE A 64 -3.89 15.83 9.83
C PHE A 64 -5.22 16.27 10.45
N ALA A 65 -5.19 16.93 11.62
CA ALA A 65 -6.38 17.47 12.29
C ALA A 65 -7.18 18.48 11.45
N ASN A 66 -6.57 19.14 10.46
CA ASN A 66 -7.23 20.06 9.54
C ASN A 66 -7.45 19.46 8.14
N SER A 67 -6.97 18.24 7.89
CA SER A 67 -7.11 17.59 6.59
C SER A 67 -8.57 17.36 6.20
N PRO A 68 -8.99 17.65 4.96
CA PRO A 68 -10.30 17.24 4.48
C PRO A 68 -10.36 15.74 4.13
N PHE A 69 -9.22 15.06 4.02
CA PHE A 69 -9.10 13.69 3.52
C PHE A 69 -9.03 12.65 4.65
N LYS A 70 -9.97 12.67 5.61
CA LYS A 70 -9.90 11.82 6.82
C LYS A 70 -10.70 10.52 6.74
N LYS A 71 -11.62 10.39 5.78
CA LYS A 71 -12.48 9.21 5.67
C LYS A 71 -11.65 8.01 5.25
N PRO A 72 -11.69 6.88 5.98
CA PRO A 72 -11.10 5.61 5.54
C PRO A 72 -11.39 5.28 4.07
N THR A 73 -10.33 4.94 3.32
CA THR A 73 -10.45 4.42 1.96
C THR A 73 -10.65 2.91 2.00
N LYS A 74 -11.51 2.40 1.10
CA LYS A 74 -11.66 0.94 0.93
C LYS A 74 -10.42 0.39 0.24
N VAL A 75 -9.72 -0.54 0.88
CA VAL A 75 -8.47 -1.12 0.38
C VAL A 75 -8.53 -2.64 0.41
N THR A 76 -8.24 -3.27 -0.72
CA THR A 76 -7.90 -4.69 -0.78
C THR A 76 -6.38 -4.82 -0.94
N LEU A 77 -5.73 -5.52 -0.01
CA LEU A 77 -4.29 -5.79 0.00
C LEU A 77 -4.04 -7.29 -0.18
N GLU A 78 -3.18 -7.62 -1.13
CA GLU A 78 -2.75 -9.00 -1.41
C GLU A 78 -1.23 -9.09 -1.42
N VAL A 79 -0.70 -9.98 -0.58
CA VAL A 79 0.73 -10.29 -0.57
C VAL A 79 0.95 -11.70 -1.11
N TYR A 80 1.70 -11.81 -2.20
CA TYR A 80 1.96 -13.05 -2.91
C TYR A 80 3.26 -13.66 -2.42
N ASP A 81 3.19 -14.74 -1.65
CA ASP A 81 4.37 -15.40 -1.08
C ASP A 81 5.35 -15.81 -2.19
N GLU A 82 6.65 -15.66 -1.92
CA GLU A 82 7.75 -16.01 -2.84
C GLU A 82 7.79 -15.22 -4.17
N ALA A 83 6.80 -14.37 -4.43
CA ALA A 83 6.77 -13.54 -5.62
C ALA A 83 7.76 -12.37 -5.50
N PHE A 84 8.48 -12.13 -6.59
CA PHE A 84 9.44 -11.04 -6.74
C PHE A 84 8.75 -9.74 -7.22
N HIS A 85 9.53 -8.67 -7.30
CA HIS A 85 9.06 -7.37 -7.78
C HIS A 85 8.48 -7.44 -9.21
N CYS A 86 7.26 -6.94 -9.38
CA CYS A 86 6.54 -6.97 -10.66
C CYS A 86 6.42 -8.38 -11.29
N PHE A 87 6.16 -9.40 -10.47
CA PHE A 87 5.96 -10.78 -10.92
C PHE A 87 4.90 -10.93 -12.03
N PHE A 88 3.96 -9.99 -12.14
CA PHE A 88 2.94 -9.96 -13.19
C PHE A 88 3.48 -9.84 -14.63
N PHE A 89 4.75 -9.46 -14.83
CA PHE A 89 5.38 -9.49 -16.16
C PHE A 89 5.74 -10.90 -16.65
N VAL A 90 5.57 -11.94 -15.82
CA VAL A 90 5.84 -13.33 -16.19
C VAL A 90 4.53 -14.10 -16.28
N PRO A 91 3.80 -14.01 -17.42
CA PRO A 91 2.42 -14.49 -17.55
C PRO A 91 2.29 -16.02 -17.60
N VAL A 92 3.41 -16.74 -17.72
CA VAL A 92 3.42 -18.21 -17.76
C VAL A 92 3.21 -18.82 -16.37
N GLU A 93 3.51 -18.08 -15.31
CA GLU A 93 3.36 -18.58 -13.94
C GLU A 93 1.90 -18.53 -13.48
N LYS A 94 1.45 -19.61 -12.84
CA LYS A 94 0.08 -19.75 -12.33
C LYS A 94 -0.27 -18.60 -11.36
N ILE A 95 0.68 -18.24 -10.49
CA ILE A 95 0.52 -17.16 -9.51
C ILE A 95 0.28 -15.80 -10.18
N THR A 96 0.94 -15.56 -11.31
CA THR A 96 0.76 -14.35 -12.12
C THR A 96 -0.62 -14.30 -12.75
N GLN A 97 -1.07 -15.38 -13.38
CA GLN A 97 -2.40 -15.44 -13.99
C GLN A 97 -3.50 -15.24 -12.94
N PHE A 98 -3.34 -15.86 -11.77
CA PHE A 98 -4.24 -15.65 -10.64
C PHE A 98 -4.29 -14.18 -10.22
N SER A 99 -3.13 -13.54 -10.06
CA SER A 99 -3.01 -12.11 -9.72
C SER A 99 -3.70 -11.19 -10.73
N LEU A 100 -3.47 -11.43 -12.03
CA LEU A 100 -4.08 -10.65 -13.11
C LEU A 100 -5.61 -10.81 -13.14
N ASN A 101 -6.12 -12.02 -12.92
CA ASN A 101 -7.56 -12.26 -12.84
C ASN A 101 -8.19 -11.52 -11.65
N ARG A 102 -7.50 -11.46 -10.51
CA ARG A 102 -7.97 -10.70 -9.34
C ARG A 102 -8.01 -9.20 -9.60
N ALA A 103 -7.00 -8.66 -10.29
CA ALA A 103 -7.00 -7.27 -10.74
C ALA A 103 -8.17 -6.99 -11.71
N TYR A 104 -8.42 -7.92 -12.65
CA TYR A 104 -9.55 -7.83 -13.57
C TYR A 104 -10.89 -7.82 -12.83
N ASP A 105 -11.10 -8.72 -11.87
CA ASP A 105 -12.33 -8.79 -11.07
C ASP A 105 -12.53 -7.52 -10.24
N PHE A 106 -11.46 -6.99 -9.64
CA PHE A 106 -11.51 -5.72 -8.92
C PHE A 106 -11.92 -4.56 -9.83
N ILE A 107 -11.33 -4.46 -11.03
CA ILE A 107 -11.71 -3.44 -12.01
C ILE A 107 -13.16 -3.61 -12.41
N LYS A 108 -13.59 -4.82 -12.76
CA LYS A 108 -14.97 -5.10 -13.16
C LYS A 108 -15.97 -4.66 -12.08
N LEU A 109 -15.67 -4.93 -10.81
CA LEU A 109 -16.52 -4.55 -9.67
C LEU A 109 -16.61 -3.03 -9.46
N ASN A 110 -15.53 -2.30 -9.71
CA ASN A 110 -15.44 -0.86 -9.42
C ASN A 110 -15.61 0.03 -10.67
N ALA A 111 -15.55 -0.53 -11.88
CA ALA A 111 -15.77 0.17 -13.14
C ALA A 111 -17.25 0.24 -13.53
N THR A 112 -18.10 -0.66 -13.03
CA THR A 112 -19.56 -0.64 -13.23
C THR A 112 -20.27 0.30 -12.26
N VAL A 113 -19.57 1.26 -11.65
CA VAL A 113 -20.21 2.36 -10.93
C VAL A 113 -20.88 3.26 -11.97
N ASP A 114 -22.10 2.88 -12.34
CA ASP A 114 -23.03 3.76 -13.05
C ASP A 114 -23.13 5.08 -12.28
N VAL A 115 -22.83 6.18 -12.96
CA VAL A 115 -22.76 7.55 -12.42
C VAL A 115 -24.10 8.07 -11.88
N ASN A 116 -25.15 7.23 -11.83
CA ASN A 116 -26.53 7.59 -11.54
C ASN A 116 -27.24 6.72 -10.48
N ILE A 117 -26.54 5.84 -9.75
CA ILE A 117 -27.18 5.07 -8.66
C ILE A 117 -26.82 5.70 -7.30
N PRO A 118 -27.81 6.03 -6.45
CA PRO A 118 -27.55 6.58 -5.12
C PRO A 118 -26.66 5.63 -4.32
N ASN A 119 -25.67 6.19 -3.62
CA ASN A 119 -24.77 5.47 -2.73
C ASN A 119 -25.50 4.43 -1.87
N GLY A 120 -25.33 3.15 -2.22
CA GLY A 120 -25.75 2.04 -1.38
C GLY A 120 -26.52 0.96 -2.13
N SER A 121 -25.81 0.05 -2.80
CA SER A 121 -26.22 -1.35 -2.84
C SER A 121 -25.05 -2.29 -3.19
N GLU A 122 -24.87 -3.29 -2.33
CA GLU A 122 -24.52 -4.69 -2.64
C GLU A 122 -23.06 -5.19 -2.75
N ASN A 123 -22.01 -4.41 -2.49
CA ASN A 123 -20.62 -4.96 -2.54
C ASN A 123 -19.85 -4.93 -1.20
N ASP A 124 -20.53 -4.85 -0.06
CA ASP A 124 -19.91 -4.83 1.27
C ASP A 124 -19.46 -6.23 1.77
N ALA A 125 -19.69 -7.30 1.01
CA ALA A 125 -19.39 -8.67 1.43
C ALA A 125 -17.88 -9.02 1.49
N THR A 126 -17.01 -8.20 0.90
CA THR A 126 -15.55 -8.38 0.94
C THR A 126 -14.90 -7.81 2.20
N TYR A 127 -15.63 -6.99 2.94
CA TYR A 127 -15.15 -6.35 4.16
C TYR A 127 -16.02 -6.84 5.31
N GLU A 128 -15.41 -7.22 6.43
CA GLU A 128 -16.21 -7.43 7.64
C GLU A 128 -16.91 -6.12 8.01
N ASN A 129 -18.09 -6.22 8.63
CA ASN A 129 -18.95 -5.08 8.93
C ASN A 129 -18.17 -3.93 9.61
N GLY A 130 -18.05 -2.79 8.92
CA GLY A 130 -17.34 -1.61 9.39
C GLY A 130 -15.82 -1.58 9.14
N LYS A 131 -15.20 -2.64 8.60
CA LYS A 131 -13.80 -2.62 8.17
C LYS A 131 -13.67 -2.01 6.77
N THR A 132 -12.59 -1.28 6.56
CA THR A 132 -12.22 -0.66 5.26
C THR A 132 -11.02 -1.33 4.62
N LEU A 133 -10.43 -2.33 5.29
CA LEU A 133 -9.29 -3.11 4.81
C LEU A 133 -9.67 -4.58 4.72
N ASN A 134 -9.43 -5.17 3.54
CA ASN A 134 -9.37 -6.61 3.35
C ASN A 134 -7.92 -6.97 3.00
N ALA A 135 -7.22 -7.70 3.87
CA ALA A 135 -5.80 -8.01 3.69
C ALA A 135 -5.57 -9.52 3.77
N VAL A 136 -4.97 -10.07 2.72
CA VAL A 136 -4.73 -11.52 2.59
C VAL A 136 -3.32 -11.82 2.07
N ALA A 137 -2.82 -13.00 2.39
CA ALA A 137 -1.65 -13.57 1.73
C ALA A 137 -2.08 -14.68 0.76
N ILE A 138 -1.27 -14.90 -0.29
CA ILE A 138 -1.54 -15.88 -1.34
C ILE A 138 -0.27 -16.71 -1.54
N ASN A 139 -0.36 -18.02 -1.34
CA ASN A 139 0.80 -18.90 -1.52
C ASN A 139 1.05 -19.23 -3.02
N PRO A 140 2.19 -19.85 -3.39
CA PRO A 140 2.47 -20.20 -4.78
C PRO A 140 1.43 -21.14 -5.43
N ASN A 141 0.63 -21.84 -4.63
CA ASN A 141 -0.46 -22.69 -5.12
C ASN A 141 -1.76 -21.92 -5.44
N CYS A 142 -1.77 -20.60 -5.21
CA CYS A 142 -2.91 -19.68 -5.32
C CYS A 142 -3.97 -19.87 -4.24
N GLU A 143 -3.59 -20.38 -3.07
CA GLU A 143 -4.47 -20.48 -1.92
C GLU A 143 -4.47 -19.16 -1.15
N VAL A 144 -5.65 -18.60 -0.93
CA VAL A 144 -5.85 -17.37 -0.16
C VAL A 144 -5.86 -17.71 1.32
N ARG A 145 -5.03 -17.02 2.10
CA ARG A 145 -4.90 -17.18 3.55
C ARG A 145 -4.92 -15.82 4.24
N GLU A 146 -5.09 -15.84 5.56
CA GLU A 146 -4.94 -14.63 6.38
C GLU A 146 -3.54 -14.02 6.17
N LEU A 147 -3.44 -12.69 6.18
CA LEU A 147 -2.17 -12.00 6.04
C LEU A 147 -1.22 -12.41 7.17
N ASP A 148 -0.06 -12.92 6.79
CA ASP A 148 0.95 -13.40 7.73
C ASP A 148 1.48 -12.25 8.61
N GLY A 149 1.68 -12.52 9.90
CA GLY A 149 2.16 -11.53 10.87
C GLY A 149 3.53 -10.95 10.51
N LYS A 150 4.37 -11.68 9.77
CA LYS A 150 5.66 -11.18 9.27
C LYS A 150 5.50 -9.96 8.35
N TYR A 151 4.40 -9.86 7.61
CA TYR A 151 4.14 -8.72 6.72
C TYR A 151 3.65 -7.48 7.48
N LEU A 152 3.27 -7.63 8.75
CA LEU A 152 2.76 -6.54 9.59
C LEU A 152 3.86 -5.85 10.42
N GLU A 153 5.11 -6.32 10.34
CA GLU A 153 6.21 -5.74 11.11
C GLU A 153 6.46 -4.27 10.76
N CYS A 154 6.26 -3.89 9.49
CA CYS A 154 6.41 -2.51 9.04
C CYS A 154 5.45 -1.52 9.71
N LEU A 155 4.32 -2.00 10.25
CA LEU A 155 3.35 -1.16 10.96
C LEU A 155 3.87 -0.67 12.31
N LYS A 156 4.96 -1.28 12.81
CA LYS A 156 5.63 -0.90 14.06
C LYS A 156 6.72 0.14 13.84
N PHE A 157 6.99 0.54 12.59
CA PHE A 157 8.07 1.48 12.29
C PHE A 157 7.69 2.89 12.77
N GLU A 158 8.49 3.42 13.70
CA GLU A 158 8.26 4.76 14.26
C GLU A 158 9.02 5.86 13.53
N ASN A 159 10.15 5.51 12.90
CA ASN A 159 11.09 6.42 12.23
C ASN A 159 11.01 6.33 10.71
N VAL A 160 9.82 6.07 10.15
CA VAL A 160 9.60 6.07 8.70
C VAL A 160 10.02 7.43 8.14
N GLY A 161 10.76 7.45 7.02
CA GLY A 161 11.19 8.68 6.36
C GLY A 161 12.26 9.50 7.11
N VAL A 162 12.72 9.06 8.28
CA VAL A 162 13.85 9.68 8.99
C VAL A 162 15.14 9.01 8.51
N LEU A 163 16.04 9.80 7.94
CA LEU A 163 17.37 9.32 7.57
C LEU A 163 18.17 9.07 8.85
N PRO A 164 18.85 7.91 8.97
CA PRO A 164 19.77 7.70 10.08
C PRO A 164 20.94 8.68 9.96
N ASP A 165 21.45 9.15 11.09
CA ASP A 165 22.71 9.89 11.13
C ASP A 165 23.84 8.94 10.71
N VAL A 166 24.28 9.05 9.45
CA VAL A 166 25.44 8.33 8.97
C VAL A 166 26.66 9.18 9.28
N ASN A 167 27.48 8.76 10.24
CA ASN A 167 28.82 9.31 10.38
C ASN A 167 29.58 8.92 9.11
N GLU A 168 29.89 9.89 8.24
CA GLU A 168 30.78 9.64 7.12
C GLU A 168 32.12 9.14 7.69
N PRO A 169 32.62 7.97 7.25
CA PRO A 169 33.96 7.57 7.63
C PRO A 169 34.93 8.61 7.08
N ASP A 170 35.88 9.05 7.91
CA ASP A 170 36.94 9.97 7.50
C ASP A 170 37.54 9.49 6.18
N TYR A 171 37.26 10.22 5.10
CA TYR A 171 37.85 9.94 3.80
C TYR A 171 39.32 10.35 3.91
N VAL A 172 40.18 9.39 4.24
CA VAL A 172 41.62 9.60 4.21
C VAL A 172 42.00 9.65 2.73
N ASP A 173 42.18 10.86 2.21
CA ASP A 173 42.81 11.11 0.91
C ASP A 173 44.19 10.45 0.92
N ASN A 174 44.27 9.23 0.39
CA ASN A 174 45.54 8.60 0.08
C ASN A 174 46.05 9.24 -1.22
N VAL A 175 46.90 10.26 -1.03
CA VAL A 175 47.71 10.97 -2.03
C VAL A 175 48.45 10.00 -2.95
#